data_AF-A0A958NMV5-F1
#
_entry.id   AF-A0A958NMV5-F1
#
_cell.length_a   1.000
_cell.length_b   1.000
_cell.length_c   1.000
_cell.angle_alpha   90.00
_cell.angle_beta   90.00
_cell.angle_gamma   90.00
#
_symmetry.space_group_name_H-M   'P 1'
#
loop_
_entity.id
_entity.type
_entity.pdbx_description
1 polymer ?
#
loop_
_entity_poly.entity_id
_entity_poly.type
_entity_poly.pdbx_seq_one_letter_code
_entity_poly.pdbx_strand_id
1 'polypeptide(L)'
;LSGDQFRQLYDAVSEDYAYEPNRKKRNELIRQNPYYQALQVKFAYAVTCHKSQGGQWDAVFIDQGYLTDEMIHVEYLRWLYTAVTRAKKELFLVNFSESLLP
;
A
#
# COMPACT_ATOMS: atom_id res chain seq x y z
N LEU A 1 -1.21 -3.00 -14.08
CA LEU A 1 -1.88 -2.27 -15.17
C LEU A 1 -1.23 -0.91 -15.29
N SER A 2 -0.75 -0.54 -16.48
CA SER A 2 -0.39 0.86 -16.73
C SER A 2 -1.65 1.73 -16.59
N GLY A 3 -1.48 3.03 -16.36
CA GLY A 3 -2.63 3.95 -16.26
C GLY A 3 -3.53 3.94 -17.51
N ASP A 4 -2.97 3.60 -18.66
CA ASP A 4 -3.70 3.50 -19.93
C ASP A 4 -4.50 2.20 -20.04
N GLN A 5 -3.94 1.07 -19.60
CA GLN A 5 -4.69 -0.19 -19.53
C GLN A 5 -5.86 -0.12 -18.54
N PHE A 6 -5.69 0.62 -17.45
CA PHE A 6 -6.78 0.85 -16.49
C PHE A 6 -7.90 1.72 -17.09
N ARG A 7 -7.53 2.75 -17.88
CA ARG A 7 -8.50 3.55 -18.64
C ARG A 7 -9.24 2.72 -19.67
N GLN A 8 -8.54 1.91 -20.46
CA GLN A 8 -9.15 1.00 -21.43
C GLN A 8 -10.12 0.02 -20.79
N LEU A 9 -9.77 -0.56 -19.64
CA LEU A 9 -10.65 -1.44 -18.88
C LEU A 9 -11.89 -0.68 -18.36
N TYR A 10 -11.71 0.53 -17.86
CA TYR A 10 -12.82 1.38 -17.42
C TYR A 10 -13.77 1.70 -18.57
N ASP A 11 -13.23 2.07 -19.74
CA ASP A 11 -14.02 2.42 -20.92
C ASP A 11 -14.83 1.20 -21.40
N ALA A 12 -14.18 0.03 -21.53
CA ALA A 12 -14.85 -1.21 -21.92
C ALA A 12 -15.96 -1.63 -20.93
N VAL A 13 -15.71 -1.54 -19.62
CA VAL A 13 -16.75 -1.84 -18.60
C VAL A 13 -17.83 -0.76 -18.58
N SER A 14 -17.52 0.49 -18.95
CA SER A 14 -18.52 1.56 -18.99
C SER A 14 -19.51 1.41 -20.14
N GLU A 15 -19.14 0.73 -21.23
CA GLU A 15 -20.04 0.44 -22.36
C GLU A 15 -21.24 -0.41 -21.92
N ASP A 16 -21.01 -1.40 -21.04
CA ASP A 16 -22.05 -2.28 -20.48
C ASP A 16 -23.14 -1.50 -19.71
N TYR A 17 -22.83 -0.28 -19.24
CA TYR A 17 -23.72 0.57 -18.47
C TYR A 17 -24.09 1.88 -19.18
N ALA A 18 -23.89 1.97 -20.50
CA ALA A 18 -24.19 3.16 -21.28
C ALA A 18 -25.68 3.57 -21.25
N TYR A 19 -26.58 2.63 -20.92
CA TYR A 19 -28.01 2.86 -20.77
C TYR A 19 -28.38 3.71 -19.53
N GLU A 20 -27.48 3.84 -18.54
CA GLU A 20 -27.74 4.64 -17.34
C GLU A 20 -27.26 6.10 -17.57
N PRO A 21 -28.20 7.05 -17.74
CA PRO A 21 -27.86 8.46 -17.98
C PRO A 21 -27.27 9.14 -16.74
N ASN A 22 -27.60 8.64 -15.53
CA ASN A 22 -27.04 9.21 -14.30
C ASN A 22 -25.61 8.73 -14.09
N ARG A 23 -24.66 9.64 -14.34
CA ARG A 23 -23.22 9.39 -14.18
C ARG A 23 -22.82 8.82 -12.81
N LYS A 24 -23.48 9.26 -11.72
CA LYS A 24 -23.17 8.75 -10.37
C LYS A 24 -23.56 7.29 -10.24
N LYS A 25 -24.78 6.95 -10.67
CA LYS A 25 -25.32 5.59 -10.63
C LYS A 25 -24.56 4.65 -11.56
N ARG A 26 -24.17 5.12 -12.74
CA ARG A 26 -23.29 4.39 -13.66
C ARG A 26 -21.93 4.05 -13.03
N ASN A 27 -21.30 5.00 -12.34
CA ASN A 27 -20.04 4.75 -11.64
C ASN A 27 -20.17 3.76 -10.47
N GLU A 28 -21.32 3.74 -9.78
CA GLU A 28 -21.60 2.75 -8.75
C GLU A 28 -21.73 1.34 -9.33
N LEU A 29 -22.40 1.19 -10.47
CA LEU A 29 -22.52 -0.08 -11.19
C LEU A 29 -21.16 -0.59 -11.70
N ILE A 30 -20.34 0.28 -12.30
CA ILE A 30 -18.97 -0.06 -12.73
C ILE A 30 -18.12 -0.51 -11.54
N ARG A 31 -18.25 0.14 -10.37
CA ARG A 31 -17.54 -0.30 -9.16
C ARG A 31 -18.01 -1.67 -8.68
N GLN A 32 -19.29 -2.01 -8.85
CA GLN A 32 -19.82 -3.32 -8.47
C GLN A 32 -19.54 -4.40 -9.52
N ASN A 33 -18.98 -4.03 -10.67
CA ASN A 33 -18.68 -4.98 -11.73
C ASN A 33 -17.65 -6.03 -11.26
N PRO A 34 -17.95 -7.34 -11.43
CA PRO A 34 -17.11 -8.42 -10.91
C PRO A 34 -15.73 -8.49 -11.57
N TYR A 35 -15.57 -7.98 -12.79
CA TYR A 35 -14.29 -7.99 -13.51
C TYR A 35 -13.46 -6.73 -13.25
N TYR A 36 -14.10 -5.58 -12.98
CA TYR A 36 -13.41 -4.31 -12.75
C TYR A 36 -12.59 -4.29 -11.45
N GLN A 37 -13.06 -5.00 -10.41
CA GLN A 37 -12.34 -5.12 -9.13
C GLN A 37 -11.67 -6.49 -8.91
N ALA A 38 -11.74 -7.42 -9.87
CA ALA A 38 -11.32 -8.81 -9.68
C ALA A 38 -9.89 -8.97 -9.13
N LEU A 39 -8.94 -8.12 -9.56
CA LEU A 39 -7.57 -8.21 -9.08
C LEU A 39 -6.79 -6.89 -9.24
N GLN A 40 -6.76 -6.05 -8.20
CA GLN A 40 -5.90 -4.87 -8.14
C GLN A 40 -4.51 -5.21 -7.57
N VAL A 41 -3.66 -5.88 -8.37
CA VAL A 41 -2.26 -6.12 -7.97
C VAL A 41 -1.44 -4.85 -8.18
N LYS A 42 -0.81 -4.35 -7.12
CA LYS A 42 0.21 -3.31 -7.20
C LYS A 42 1.56 -3.94 -6.91
N PHE A 43 2.45 -3.90 -7.90
CA PHE A 43 3.84 -4.25 -7.68
C PHE A 43 4.51 -3.12 -6.88
N ALA A 44 5.20 -3.48 -5.80
CA ALA A 44 5.88 -2.53 -4.95
C ALA A 44 7.23 -3.11 -4.51
N TYR A 45 8.32 -2.38 -4.77
CA TYR A 45 9.64 -2.72 -4.25
C TYR A 45 9.77 -2.41 -2.75
N ALA A 46 9.05 -1.38 -2.29
CA ALA A 46 8.98 -0.99 -0.89
C ALA A 46 7.52 -0.67 -0.51
N VAL A 47 7.16 -0.95 0.73
CA VAL A 47 5.83 -0.69 1.28
C VAL A 47 5.95 0.19 2.51
N THR A 48 5.04 1.16 2.67
CA THR A 48 5.01 1.95 3.89
C THR A 48 4.62 1.09 5.08
N CYS A 49 5.14 1.39 6.27
CA CYS A 49 4.86 0.60 7.47
C CYS A 49 3.34 0.43 7.72
N HIS A 50 2.56 1.49 7.49
CA HIS A 50 1.09 1.46 7.57
C HIS A 50 0.46 0.38 6.67
N LYS A 51 0.92 0.28 5.41
CA LYS A 51 0.42 -0.72 4.45
C LYS A 51 0.99 -2.12 4.68
N SER A 52 2.01 -2.26 5.52
CA SER A 52 2.59 -3.55 5.89
C SER A 52 1.81 -4.26 7.01
N GLN A 53 0.89 -3.56 7.68
CA GLN A 53 0.08 -4.10 8.77
C GLN A 53 -0.70 -5.35 8.32
N GLY A 54 -0.68 -6.39 9.16
CA GLY A 54 -1.32 -7.68 8.87
C GLY A 54 -0.52 -8.60 7.95
N GLY A 55 0.49 -8.09 7.24
CA GLY A 55 1.46 -8.91 6.49
C GLY A 55 2.58 -9.43 7.38
N GLN A 56 3.25 -10.50 6.95
CA GLN A 56 4.49 -10.98 7.56
C GLN A 56 5.40 -11.57 6.49
N TRP A 57 6.70 -11.31 6.60
CA TRP A 57 7.70 -11.73 5.62
C TRP A 57 8.89 -12.39 6.32
N ASP A 58 9.57 -13.30 5.62
CA ASP A 58 10.73 -14.03 6.18
C ASP A 58 11.89 -13.08 6.50
N ALA A 59 12.18 -12.14 5.60
CA ALA A 59 13.17 -11.07 5.79
C ALA A 59 12.53 -9.69 5.56
N VAL A 60 12.81 -8.73 6.44
CA VAL A 60 12.33 -7.34 6.33
C VAL A 60 13.50 -6.37 6.45
N PHE A 61 13.54 -5.41 5.54
CA PHE A 61 14.47 -4.28 5.57
C PHE A 61 13.68 -3.03 5.99
N ILE A 62 14.09 -2.40 7.08
CA ILE A 62 13.49 -1.15 7.55
C ILE A 62 14.46 -0.02 7.23
N ASP A 63 13.96 0.96 6.46
CA ASP A 63 14.62 2.23 6.26
C ASP A 63 13.78 3.31 6.96
N GLN A 64 14.41 4.07 7.86
CA GLN A 64 13.77 5.15 8.61
C GLN A 64 13.65 6.45 7.78
N GLY A 65 14.38 6.57 6.67
CA GLY A 65 14.40 7.78 5.86
C GLY A 65 14.98 8.98 6.62
N TYR A 66 14.44 10.18 6.36
CA TYR A 66 14.83 11.39 7.07
C TYR A 66 14.13 11.47 8.43
N LEU A 67 14.90 11.35 9.51
CA LEU A 67 14.43 11.41 10.89
C LEU A 67 15.27 12.43 11.67
N THR A 68 14.62 13.40 12.31
CA THR A 68 15.27 14.30 13.29
C THR A 68 14.96 13.85 14.71
N ASP A 69 15.77 14.26 15.69
CA ASP A 69 15.56 13.86 17.10
C ASP A 69 14.18 14.27 17.64
N GLU A 70 13.65 15.41 17.19
CA GLU A 70 12.30 15.90 17.54
C GLU A 70 11.19 15.01 16.98
N MET A 71 11.47 14.25 15.90
CA MET A 71 10.54 13.31 15.28
C MET A 71 10.55 11.93 15.97
N ILE A 72 11.43 11.69 16.94
CA ILE A 72 11.46 10.46 17.74
C ILE A 72 10.44 10.59 18.89
N HIS A 73 9.17 10.39 18.57
CA HIS A 73 8.07 10.41 19.54
C HIS A 73 7.40 9.03 19.66
N VAL A 74 6.50 8.89 20.63
CA VAL A 74 5.82 7.62 20.93
C VAL A 74 5.16 6.99 19.71
N GLU A 75 4.60 7.81 18.82
CA GLU A 75 3.96 7.31 17.59
C GLU A 75 4.98 6.70 16.63
N TYR A 76 6.15 7.33 16.45
CA TYR A 76 7.25 6.73 15.68
C TYR A 76 7.64 5.36 16.23
N LEU A 77 7.78 5.24 17.56
CA LEU A 77 8.12 3.97 18.20
C LEU A 77 7.06 2.87 17.98
N ARG A 78 5.77 3.24 17.93
CA ARG A 78 4.68 2.30 17.61
C ARG A 78 4.76 1.81 16.17
N TRP A 79 5.08 2.70 15.23
CA TRP A 79 5.27 2.33 13.84
C TRP A 79 6.53 1.50 13.66
N LEU A 80 7.63 1.83 14.33
CA LEU A 80 8.83 1.03 14.33
C LEU A 80 8.57 -0.38 14.88
N TYR A 81 7.88 -0.50 16.02
CA TYR A 81 7.44 -1.79 16.55
C TYR A 81 6.60 -2.58 15.53
N THR A 82 5.66 -1.89 14.87
CA THR A 82 4.84 -2.52 13.82
C THR A 82 5.71 -3.07 12.69
N ALA A 83 6.66 -2.28 12.19
CA ALA A 83 7.59 -2.68 11.14
C ALA A 83 8.47 -3.87 11.57
N VAL A 84 9.04 -3.81 12.78
CA VAL A 84 9.87 -4.86 13.38
C VAL A 84 9.11 -6.17 13.47
N THR A 85 7.87 -6.15 13.97
CA THR A 85 7.04 -7.36 14.10
C THR A 85 6.54 -7.94 12.78
N ARG A 86 6.82 -7.31 11.63
CA ARG A 86 6.53 -7.91 10.32
C ARG A 86 7.57 -8.97 9.93
N ALA A 87 8.78 -8.93 10.50
CA ALA A 87 9.85 -9.89 10.24
C ALA A 87 9.61 -11.20 10.97
N LYS A 88 9.74 -12.34 10.26
CA LYS A 88 9.64 -13.68 10.86
C LYS A 88 10.98 -14.30 11.23
N LYS A 89 12.01 -14.11 10.39
CA LYS A 89 13.33 -14.74 10.56
C LYS A 89 14.43 -13.69 10.67
N GLU A 90 14.48 -12.76 9.72
CA GLU A 90 15.58 -11.80 9.62
C GLU A 90 15.04 -10.37 9.55
N LEU A 91 15.71 -9.49 10.29
CA LEU A 91 15.41 -8.06 10.32
C LEU A 91 16.68 -7.28 10.04
N PHE A 92 16.63 -6.42 9.03
CA PHE A 92 17.73 -5.54 8.66
C PHE A 92 17.31 -4.09 8.90
N LEU A 93 18.05 -3.40 9.76
CA LEU A 93 17.88 -1.98 10.04
C LEU A 93 18.87 -1.22 9.16
N VAL A 94 18.36 -0.44 8.20
CA VAL A 94 19.16 0.26 7.20
C VAL A 94 19.21 1.74 7.56
N ASN A 95 20.42 2.30 7.65
CA ASN A 95 20.67 3.71 7.98
C ASN A 95 20.11 4.16 9.34
N PHE A 96 20.07 3.26 10.34
CA PHE A 96 19.68 3.61 11.72
C PHE A 96 20.79 4.39 12.43
N SER A 97 20.43 5.38 13.26
CA SER A 97 21.42 6.09 14.08
C SER A 97 21.94 5.18 15.18
N GLU A 98 23.23 5.28 15.50
CA GLU A 98 23.84 4.50 16.59
C GLU A 98 23.17 4.77 17.95
N SER A 99 22.62 5.98 18.14
CA SER A 99 21.88 6.36 19.34
C SER A 99 20.55 5.61 19.55
N LEU A 100 19.96 5.06 18.49
CA LEU A 100 18.71 4.29 18.52
C LEU A 100 18.96 2.78 18.69
N LEU A 101 20.21 2.35 18.58
CA LEU A 101 20.63 0.96 18.75
C LEU A 101 21.20 0.77 20.17
N PRO A 102 20.97 -0.40 20.79
CA PRO A 102 21.47 -0.70 22.14
C PRO A 102 23.00 -0.80 22.21
#